data_AF-A0A917FSA4-F1
#
_entry.id   AF-A0A917FSA4-F1
#
_cell.length_a   1.000
_cell.length_b   1.000
_cell.length_c   1.000
_cell.angle_alpha   90.00
_cell.angle_beta   90.00
_cell.angle_gamma   90.00
#
_symmetry.space_group_name_H-M   'P 1'
#
loop_
_entity.id
_entity.type
_entity.pdbx_description
1 polymer ?
#
loop_
_entity_poly.entity_id
_entity_poly.type
_entity_poly.pdbx_seq_one_letter_code
_entity_poly.pdbx_strand_id
1 'polypeptide(L)'
;MPTAFAVDYDGPDRGGTLYLHGSVAARSLVAAVGVDVCVTVTQLDGLVLARSAFHHSMNYRSAVIHGCARRVDDLRERGKALDAMVDHIVPDRSSQLRSNTRKELAATVVLALPLYEASVKSRSGPPQDDEADIEAGGVWAGVVSVQTTVGPATIADDVNDQIQAPSNVDAVLTR
;
A
#
# COMPACT_ATOMS: atom_id res chain seq x y z
N MET A 1 -1.27 2.23 14.58
CA MET A 1 -1.23 1.75 13.18
C MET A 1 -0.12 2.50 12.47
N PRO A 2 0.61 1.88 11.55
CA PRO A 2 1.52 2.60 10.67
C PRO A 2 0.76 3.59 9.78
N THR A 3 1.41 4.69 9.42
CA THR A 3 0.86 5.76 8.58
C THR A 3 1.11 5.51 7.11
N ALA A 4 2.30 5.05 6.74
CA ALA A 4 2.65 4.65 5.37
C ALA A 4 3.67 3.51 5.37
N PHE A 5 3.86 2.94 4.18
CA PHE A 5 4.81 1.85 3.94
C PHE A 5 5.60 2.08 2.65
N ALA A 6 6.72 1.37 2.52
CA ALA A 6 7.48 1.25 1.29
C ALA A 6 8.09 -0.14 1.20
N VAL A 7 8.36 -0.61 -0.01
CA VAL A 7 9.04 -1.88 -0.25
C VAL A 7 10.40 -1.60 -0.88
N ASP A 8 11.44 -2.21 -0.33
CA ASP A 8 12.80 -2.22 -0.86
C ASP A 8 13.21 -3.67 -1.10
N TYR A 9 13.16 -4.12 -2.35
CA TYR A 9 13.50 -5.50 -2.72
C TYR A 9 14.98 -5.82 -2.53
N ASP A 10 15.84 -4.80 -2.55
CA ASP A 10 17.28 -4.90 -2.30
C ASP A 10 17.63 -4.53 -0.84
N GLY A 11 16.60 -4.45 0.02
CA GLY A 11 16.73 -4.16 1.44
C GLY A 11 17.60 -5.19 2.18
N PRO A 12 18.08 -4.85 3.39
CA PRO A 12 19.02 -5.69 4.14
C PRO A 12 18.41 -7.00 4.64
N ASP A 13 17.07 -7.11 4.65
CA ASP A 13 16.39 -8.29 5.16
C ASP A 13 16.20 -9.36 4.07
N ARG A 14 16.02 -10.61 4.52
CA ARG A 14 15.85 -11.75 3.61
C ARG A 14 14.63 -11.54 2.70
N GLY A 15 14.83 -11.64 1.40
CA GLY A 15 13.78 -11.46 0.39
C GLY A 15 13.39 -10.01 0.14
N GLY A 16 14.13 -9.05 0.69
CA GLY A 16 13.81 -7.63 0.69
C GLY A 16 13.10 -7.20 1.98
N THR A 17 12.88 -5.89 2.10
CA THR A 17 12.36 -5.25 3.30
C THR A 17 11.08 -4.49 3.01
N LEU A 18 10.03 -4.77 3.79
CA LEU A 18 8.87 -3.91 3.92
C LEU A 18 9.12 -2.92 5.07
N TYR A 19 9.20 -1.64 4.75
CA TYR A 19 9.28 -0.60 5.76
C TYR A 19 7.90 -0.06 6.12
N LEU A 20 7.68 0.20 7.40
CA LEU A 20 6.49 0.84 7.95
C LEU A 20 6.93 2.05 8.80
N HIS A 21 6.23 3.18 8.75
CA HIS A 21 6.51 4.28 9.67
C HIS A 21 5.27 4.75 10.44
N GLY A 22 5.50 5.45 11.53
CA GLY A 22 4.46 6.17 12.24
C GLY A 22 5.01 6.99 13.41
N SER A 23 4.11 7.56 14.20
CA SER A 23 4.48 8.32 15.38
C SER A 23 5.12 7.42 16.44
N VAL A 24 6.14 7.92 17.14
CA VAL A 24 6.68 7.30 18.36
C VAL A 24 5.64 7.15 19.49
N ALA A 25 4.52 7.88 19.43
CA ALA A 25 3.41 7.73 20.37
C ALA A 25 2.41 6.63 19.98
N ALA A 26 2.54 6.04 18.79
CA ALA A 26 1.63 4.99 18.32
C ALA A 26 1.94 3.66 19.02
N ARG A 27 1.26 3.42 20.16
CA ARG A 27 1.49 2.24 21.02
C ARG A 27 1.53 0.91 20.27
N SER A 28 0.63 0.67 19.32
CA SER A 28 0.62 -0.59 18.55
C SER A 28 1.82 -0.75 17.62
N LEU A 29 2.39 0.35 17.13
CA LEU A 29 3.59 0.31 16.30
C LEU A 29 4.85 0.13 17.16
N VAL A 30 4.93 0.84 18.28
CA VAL A 30 6.05 0.70 19.22
C VAL A 30 6.09 -0.70 19.84
N ALA A 31 4.93 -1.27 20.16
CA ALA A 31 4.82 -2.62 20.72
C ALA A 31 5.11 -3.74 19.70
N ALA A 32 5.15 -3.43 18.40
CA ALA A 32 5.47 -4.41 17.35
C ALA A 32 6.97 -4.74 17.26
N VAL A 33 7.85 -3.90 17.86
CA VAL A 33 9.30 -4.12 17.80
C VAL A 33 9.68 -5.43 18.48
N GLY A 34 10.36 -6.32 17.76
CA GLY A 34 10.79 -7.62 18.25
C GLY A 34 9.66 -8.66 18.37
N VAL A 35 8.49 -8.36 17.81
CA VAL A 35 7.31 -9.24 17.85
C VAL A 35 6.95 -9.65 16.43
N ASP A 36 6.49 -10.89 16.29
CA ASP A 36 5.92 -11.36 15.03
C ASP A 36 4.64 -10.60 14.71
N VAL A 37 4.62 -9.96 13.54
CA VAL A 37 3.49 -9.22 13.01
C VAL A 37 3.05 -9.80 11.68
N CYS A 38 1.82 -9.47 11.32
CA CYS A 38 1.23 -9.76 10.02
C CYS A 38 0.84 -8.43 9.37
N VAL A 39 1.35 -8.16 8.17
CA VAL A 39 0.94 -7.03 7.34
C VAL A 39 0.15 -7.56 6.16
N THR A 40 -1.09 -7.09 6.03
CA THR A 40 -1.97 -7.46 4.91
C THR A 40 -2.22 -6.24 4.04
N VAL A 41 -1.99 -6.38 2.73
CA VAL A 41 -2.31 -5.37 1.72
C VAL A 41 -3.31 -5.99 0.76
N THR A 42 -4.47 -5.36 0.57
CA THR A 42 -5.52 -5.85 -0.33
C THR A 42 -6.00 -4.74 -1.27
N GLN A 43 -6.07 -5.06 -2.56
CA GLN A 43 -6.66 -4.23 -3.60
C GLN A 43 -7.93 -4.93 -4.11
N LEU A 44 -9.07 -4.23 -4.03
CA LEU A 44 -10.35 -4.69 -4.55
C LEU A 44 -10.52 -4.21 -5.99
N ASP A 45 -10.77 -5.14 -6.91
CA ASP A 45 -10.86 -4.86 -8.35
C ASP A 45 -12.30 -5.05 -8.89
N GLY A 46 -13.19 -5.73 -8.17
CA GLY A 46 -14.58 -5.86 -8.59
C GLY A 46 -15.47 -6.68 -7.66
N LEU A 47 -16.77 -6.46 -7.73
CA LEU A 47 -17.79 -7.26 -7.06
C LEU A 47 -18.32 -8.29 -8.06
N VAL A 48 -18.29 -9.57 -7.70
CA VAL A 48 -18.75 -10.66 -8.56
C VAL A 48 -20.15 -11.08 -8.15
N LEU A 49 -21.08 -10.80 -9.05
CA LEU A 49 -22.51 -11.02 -8.86
C LEU A 49 -22.92 -12.28 -9.63
N ALA A 50 -23.09 -13.37 -8.91
CA ALA A 50 -23.49 -14.68 -9.44
C ALA A 50 -25.01 -14.84 -9.45
N ARG A 51 -25.50 -15.93 -10.04
CA ARG A 51 -26.94 -16.27 -10.10
C ARG A 51 -27.45 -16.86 -8.79
N SER A 52 -26.59 -17.56 -8.06
CA SER A 52 -26.89 -18.06 -6.72
C SER A 52 -26.10 -17.31 -5.65
N ALA A 53 -26.69 -17.19 -4.45
CA ALA A 53 -26.08 -16.48 -3.35
C ALA A 53 -24.72 -17.06 -2.94
N PHE A 54 -24.54 -18.37 -3.14
CA PHE A 54 -23.32 -19.11 -2.78
C PHE A 54 -22.10 -18.70 -3.63
N HIS A 55 -22.31 -18.38 -4.91
CA HIS A 55 -21.24 -18.07 -5.85
C HIS A 55 -20.87 -16.57 -5.91
N HIS A 56 -21.50 -15.73 -5.09
CA HIS A 56 -21.08 -14.33 -4.94
C HIS A 56 -19.64 -14.23 -4.41
N SER A 57 -18.87 -13.30 -4.96
CA SER A 57 -17.47 -13.12 -4.58
C SER A 57 -16.96 -11.73 -4.94
N MET A 58 -15.63 -11.58 -4.99
CA MET A 58 -14.93 -10.37 -5.38
C MET A 58 -13.74 -10.71 -6.27
N ASN A 59 -13.39 -9.81 -7.18
CA ASN A 59 -12.09 -9.78 -7.83
C ASN A 59 -11.15 -8.92 -6.98
N TYR A 60 -9.98 -9.44 -6.64
CA TYR A 60 -9.04 -8.77 -5.73
C TYR A 60 -7.62 -9.34 -5.90
N ARG A 61 -6.65 -8.60 -5.34
CA ARG A 61 -5.28 -9.04 -5.12
C ARG A 61 -4.92 -8.76 -3.67
N SER A 62 -4.37 -9.74 -2.97
CA SER A 62 -3.98 -9.62 -1.56
C SER A 62 -2.63 -10.25 -1.31
N ALA A 63 -1.81 -9.57 -0.52
CA ALA A 63 -0.55 -10.06 0.01
C ALA A 63 -0.59 -10.05 1.54
N VAL A 64 -0.15 -11.14 2.15
CA VAL A 64 -0.03 -11.30 3.59
C VAL A 64 1.44 -11.60 3.90
N ILE A 65 2.10 -10.69 4.61
CA ILE A 65 3.52 -10.77 4.97
C ILE A 65 3.62 -11.00 6.48
N HIS A 66 4.36 -12.02 6.88
CA HIS A 66 4.59 -12.39 8.28
C HIS A 66 6.07 -12.23 8.64
N GLY A 67 6.34 -11.85 9.89
CA GLY A 67 7.69 -11.89 10.43
C GLY A 67 7.88 -11.01 11.65
N CYS A 68 9.07 -11.10 12.25
CA CYS A 68 9.46 -10.30 13.40
C CYS A 68 9.85 -8.89 12.95
N ALA A 69 9.12 -7.87 13.41
CA ALA A 69 9.40 -6.49 13.03
C ALA A 69 10.64 -5.96 13.78
N ARG A 70 11.62 -5.45 13.04
CA ARG A 70 12.81 -4.80 13.59
C ARG A 70 12.64 -3.30 13.56
N ARG A 71 13.13 -2.60 14.58
CA ARG A 71 13.25 -1.13 14.54
C ARG A 71 14.46 -0.72 13.70
N VAL A 72 14.28 0.26 12.82
CA VAL A 72 15.37 0.82 12.01
C VAL A 72 16.04 1.95 12.77
N ASP A 73 17.18 1.64 13.40
CA ASP A 73 17.97 2.59 14.19
C ASP A 73 19.18 3.17 13.42
N ASP A 74 19.69 2.47 12.40
CA ASP A 74 20.74 3.01 11.54
C ASP A 74 20.22 4.23 10.76
N LEU A 75 20.92 5.36 10.89
CA LEU A 75 20.47 6.62 10.32
C LEU A 75 20.41 6.59 8.78
N ARG A 76 21.27 5.81 8.13
CA ARG A 76 21.33 5.71 6.67
C ARG A 76 20.20 4.84 6.13
N GLU A 77 19.98 3.66 6.71
CA GLU A 77 18.84 2.80 6.42
C GLU A 77 17.53 3.56 6.65
N ARG A 78 17.43 4.26 7.78
CA ARG A 78 16.26 5.04 8.14
C ARG A 78 15.95 6.16 7.15
N GLY A 79 16.97 6.89 6.69
CA GLY A 79 16.83 7.91 5.66
C GLY A 79 16.28 7.31 4.37
N LYS A 80 16.90 6.23 3.87
CA LYS A 80 16.44 5.52 2.68
C LYS A 80 15.00 5.02 2.79
N ALA A 81 14.62 4.45 3.94
CA ALA A 81 13.27 3.96 4.16
C ALA A 81 12.24 5.10 4.11
N LEU A 82 12.54 6.26 4.70
CA LEU A 82 11.65 7.42 4.67
C LEU A 82 11.56 8.04 3.27
N ASP A 83 12.68 8.13 2.55
CA ASP A 83 12.70 8.61 1.16
C ASP A 83 11.90 7.68 0.25
N ALA A 84 12.08 6.36 0.40
CA ALA A 84 11.31 5.35 -0.33
C ALA A 84 9.79 5.45 -0.08
N MET A 85 9.37 5.81 1.13
CA MET A 85 7.94 6.05 1.43
C MET A 85 7.39 7.29 0.74
N VAL A 86 8.18 8.37 0.68
CA VAL A 86 7.79 9.57 -0.07
C VAL A 86 7.70 9.26 -1.56
N ASP A 87 8.69 8.54 -2.09
CA ASP A 87 8.77 8.20 -3.51
C ASP A 87 7.75 7.12 -3.93
N HIS A 88 7.27 6.33 -2.97
CA HIS A 88 6.14 5.42 -3.19
C HIS A 88 4.85 6.18 -3.53
N ILE A 89 4.65 7.39 -2.97
CA ILE A 89 3.49 8.24 -3.24
C ILE A 89 3.66 8.92 -4.60
N VAL A 90 4.76 9.66 -4.78
CA VAL A 90 5.09 10.33 -6.04
C VAL A 90 6.57 10.07 -6.32
N PRO A 91 6.93 9.44 -7.45
CA PRO A 91 8.33 9.10 -7.74
C PRO A 91 9.21 10.34 -7.75
N ASP A 92 10.44 10.20 -7.25
CA ASP A 92 11.47 11.25 -7.12
C ASP A 92 11.08 12.45 -6.24
N ARG A 93 9.96 12.37 -5.51
CA ARG A 93 9.47 13.48 -4.68
C ARG A 93 10.40 13.77 -3.51
N SER A 94 11.04 12.76 -2.93
CA SER A 94 11.98 12.90 -1.81
C SER A 94 13.09 13.90 -2.14
N SER A 95 13.64 13.83 -3.35
CA SER A 95 14.73 14.68 -3.83
C SER A 95 14.36 16.17 -3.99
N GLN A 96 13.06 16.47 -4.10
CA GLN A 96 12.53 17.83 -4.24
C GLN A 96 12.25 18.51 -2.90
N LEU A 97 12.34 17.76 -1.80
CA LEU A 97 12.04 18.24 -0.46
C LEU A 97 13.33 18.54 0.29
N ARG A 98 13.24 19.43 1.28
CA ARG A 98 14.32 19.58 2.26
C ARG A 98 14.52 18.27 3.04
N SER A 99 15.73 18.05 3.54
CA SER A 99 15.97 16.94 4.47
C SER A 99 15.12 17.06 5.74
N ASN A 100 14.84 15.90 6.33
CA ASN A 100 14.16 15.82 7.62
C ASN A 100 14.97 16.51 8.72
N THR A 101 14.29 17.29 9.56
CA THR A 101 14.87 17.86 10.78
C THR A 101 15.07 16.79 11.84
N ARG A 102 15.97 17.08 12.80
CA ARG A 102 16.15 16.22 13.98
C ARG A 102 14.86 15.99 14.76
N LYS A 103 13.97 16.99 14.83
CA LYS A 103 12.69 16.89 15.53
C LYS A 103 11.73 15.93 14.84
N GLU A 104 11.62 16.01 13.51
CA GLU A 104 10.79 15.09 12.70
C GLU A 104 11.27 13.65 12.83
N LEU A 105 12.59 13.43 12.75
CA LEU A 105 13.17 12.11 13.00
C LEU A 105 12.94 11.64 14.45
N ALA A 106 13.08 12.50 15.46
CA ALA A 106 12.81 12.12 16.84
C ALA A 106 11.34 11.72 17.08
N ALA A 107 10.39 12.29 16.32
CA ALA A 107 8.97 12.02 16.44
C ALA A 107 8.50 10.78 15.65
N THR A 108 9.37 10.18 14.84
CA THR A 108 9.03 9.11 13.89
C THR A 108 9.71 7.81 14.29
N VAL A 109 8.99 6.69 14.26
CA VAL A 109 9.54 5.34 14.31
C VAL A 109 9.42 4.70 12.93
N VAL A 110 10.46 3.97 12.53
CA VAL A 110 10.47 3.16 11.30
C VAL A 110 10.70 1.71 11.71
N LEU A 111 9.84 0.83 11.23
CA LEU A 111 9.97 -0.61 11.36
C LEU A 111 10.33 -1.22 10.01
N ALA A 112 11.13 -2.28 10.04
CA ALA A 112 11.46 -3.14 8.92
C ALA A 112 10.88 -4.52 9.18
N LEU A 113 10.25 -5.10 8.16
CA LEU A 113 9.73 -6.46 8.16
C LEU A 113 10.33 -7.22 6.96
N PRO A 114 10.96 -8.39 7.16
CA PRO A 114 11.45 -9.21 6.05
C PRO A 114 10.31 -9.64 5.13
N LEU A 115 10.51 -9.58 3.81
CA LEU A 115 9.54 -10.07 2.82
C LEU A 115 9.61 -11.57 2.59
N TYR A 116 10.53 -12.27 3.26
CA TYR A 116 10.78 -13.70 3.04
C TYR A 116 9.55 -14.59 3.25
N GLU A 117 8.75 -14.32 4.28
CA GLU A 117 7.55 -15.09 4.59
C GLU A 117 6.31 -14.32 4.14
N ALA A 118 5.90 -14.55 2.89
CA ALA A 118 4.75 -13.90 2.29
C ALA A 118 3.86 -14.90 1.52
N SER A 119 2.55 -14.67 1.55
CA SER A 119 1.58 -15.37 0.71
C SER A 119 0.78 -14.37 -0.11
N VAL A 120 0.45 -14.76 -1.34
CA VAL A 120 -0.34 -13.93 -2.25
C VAL A 120 -1.56 -14.71 -2.73
N LYS A 121 -2.69 -14.02 -2.84
CA LYS A 121 -3.92 -14.56 -3.41
C LYS A 121 -4.55 -13.54 -4.34
N SER A 122 -4.96 -13.98 -5.51
CA SER A 122 -5.70 -13.16 -6.45
C SER A 122 -6.92 -13.91 -6.97
N ARG A 123 -7.95 -13.14 -7.32
CA ARG A 123 -9.12 -13.62 -8.05
C ARG A 123 -9.49 -12.58 -9.10
N SER A 124 -9.74 -13.03 -10.31
CA SER A 124 -10.23 -12.21 -11.42
C SER A 124 -11.26 -13.01 -12.22
N GLY A 125 -12.02 -12.32 -13.07
CA GLY A 125 -12.97 -12.94 -13.99
C GLY A 125 -14.43 -12.98 -13.50
N PRO A 126 -15.31 -13.66 -14.26
CA PRO A 126 -16.76 -13.70 -14.03
C PRO A 126 -17.15 -14.56 -12.81
N PRO A 127 -18.45 -14.59 -12.44
CA PRO A 127 -18.97 -15.63 -11.56
C PRO A 127 -18.81 -17.04 -12.18
N GLN A 128 -18.72 -18.05 -11.31
CA GLN A 128 -18.67 -19.47 -11.69
C GLN A 128 -19.96 -20.13 -11.20
N ASP A 129 -21.05 -19.92 -11.93
CA ASP A 129 -22.34 -20.50 -11.61
C ASP A 129 -22.40 -21.99 -11.98
N ASP A 130 -23.22 -22.75 -11.26
CA ASP A 130 -23.51 -24.14 -11.62
C ASP A 130 -24.41 -24.19 -12.87
N GLU A 131 -24.29 -25.25 -13.68
CA GLU A 131 -25.03 -25.38 -14.95
C GLU A 131 -26.55 -25.23 -14.76
N ALA A 132 -27.10 -25.77 -13.67
CA ALA A 132 -28.53 -25.67 -13.36
C ALA A 132 -28.99 -24.21 -13.15
N ASP A 133 -28.17 -23.36 -12.54
CA ASP A 133 -28.47 -21.93 -12.34
C ASP A 133 -28.41 -21.17 -13.67
N ILE A 134 -27.51 -21.57 -14.58
CA ILE A 134 -27.39 -21.00 -15.93
C ILE A 134 -28.61 -21.40 -16.77
N GLU A 135 -28.96 -22.68 -16.80
CA GLU A 135 -30.09 -23.24 -17.55
C GLU A 135 -31.44 -22.69 -17.06
N ALA A 136 -31.61 -22.49 -15.74
CA ALA A 136 -32.82 -21.90 -15.17
C ALA A 136 -33.11 -20.50 -15.75
N GLY A 137 -32.05 -19.75 -16.10
CA GLY A 137 -32.16 -18.43 -16.71
C GLY A 137 -32.84 -17.39 -15.82
N GLY A 138 -33.09 -16.20 -16.36
CA GLY A 138 -33.86 -15.14 -15.69
C GLY A 138 -33.14 -14.37 -14.57
N VAL A 139 -31.96 -14.80 -14.13
CA VAL A 139 -31.12 -14.06 -13.17
C VAL A 139 -29.90 -13.47 -13.88
N TRP A 140 -29.67 -12.17 -13.70
CA TRP A 140 -28.50 -11.49 -14.23
C TRP A 140 -27.25 -11.85 -13.41
N ALA A 141 -26.13 -12.04 -14.09
CA ALA A 141 -24.84 -12.32 -13.47
C ALA A 141 -23.73 -11.56 -14.19
N GLY A 142 -22.72 -11.10 -13.45
CA GLY A 142 -21.65 -10.30 -14.00
C GLY A 142 -20.68 -9.77 -12.93
N VAL A 143 -19.88 -8.79 -13.32
CA VAL A 143 -18.90 -8.14 -12.45
C VAL A 143 -19.15 -6.65 -12.44
N VAL A 144 -19.27 -6.06 -11.26
CA VAL A 144 -19.24 -4.60 -11.07
C VAL A 144 -17.79 -4.22 -10.81
N SER A 145 -17.17 -3.50 -11.74
CA SER A 145 -15.78 -3.05 -11.61
C SER A 145 -15.62 -2.10 -10.43
N VAL A 146 -14.57 -2.29 -9.64
CA VAL A 146 -14.15 -1.37 -8.58
C VAL A 146 -12.80 -0.80 -8.98
N GLN A 147 -12.72 0.52 -9.10
CA GLN A 147 -11.52 1.22 -9.56
C GLN A 147 -11.14 2.32 -8.56
N THR A 148 -9.84 2.48 -8.34
CA THR A 148 -9.27 3.65 -7.67
C THR A 148 -8.60 4.50 -8.74
N THR A 149 -9.02 5.75 -8.86
CA THR A 149 -8.51 6.70 -9.85
C THR A 149 -7.85 7.88 -9.17
N VAL A 150 -6.73 8.35 -9.72
CA VAL A 150 -6.07 9.58 -9.27
C VAL A 150 -6.63 10.75 -10.07
N GLY A 151 -7.03 11.81 -9.37
CA GLY A 151 -7.51 13.06 -9.97
C GLY A 151 -6.40 14.11 -10.10
N PRO A 152 -6.63 15.19 -10.88
CA PRO A 152 -5.65 16.26 -11.09
C PRO A 152 -5.20 16.89 -9.77
N ALA A 153 -3.93 17.31 -9.70
CA ALA A 153 -3.40 18.01 -8.56
C ALA A 153 -4.16 19.32 -8.32
N THR A 154 -4.52 19.58 -7.06
CA THR A 154 -5.09 20.86 -6.62
C THR A 154 -4.01 21.61 -5.85
N ILE A 155 -3.71 22.84 -6.27
CA ILE A 155 -2.75 23.71 -5.59
C ILE A 155 -3.30 24.13 -4.21
N ALA A 156 -2.44 24.17 -3.19
CA ALA A 156 -2.83 24.64 -1.87
C ALA A 156 -2.91 26.18 -1.82
N ASP A 157 -3.81 26.72 -0.99
CA ASP A 157 -4.11 28.16 -0.92
C ASP A 157 -2.92 29.04 -0.52
N ASP A 158 -1.92 28.48 0.15
CA ASP A 158 -0.71 29.16 0.62
C ASP A 158 0.48 29.06 -0.35
N VAL A 159 0.28 28.46 -1.52
CA VAL A 159 1.29 28.38 -2.58
C VAL A 159 1.10 29.54 -3.54
N ASN A 160 2.19 30.26 -3.82
CA ASN A 160 2.21 31.29 -4.85
C ASN A 160 1.79 30.69 -6.20
N ASP A 161 0.82 31.32 -6.86
CA ASP A 161 0.20 30.93 -8.12
C ASP A 161 1.18 30.85 -9.32
N GLN A 162 2.38 31.42 -9.19
CA GLN A 162 3.48 31.26 -10.15
C GLN A 162 4.23 29.93 -10.00
N ILE A 163 4.08 29.23 -8.86
CA ILE A 163 4.72 27.94 -8.61
C ILE A 163 3.88 26.85 -9.25
N GLN A 164 4.43 26.25 -10.31
CA GLN A 164 3.80 25.13 -11.00
C GLN A 164 4.07 23.80 -10.31
N ALA A 165 3.15 22.86 -10.46
CA ALA A 165 3.37 21.48 -10.04
C ALA A 165 4.61 20.92 -10.78
N PRO A 166 5.54 20.24 -10.08
CA PRO A 166 6.61 19.50 -10.72
C PRO A 166 6.06 18.41 -11.65
N SER A 167 6.76 18.12 -12.75
CA SER A 167 6.29 17.17 -13.78
C SER A 167 6.02 15.75 -13.25
N ASN A 168 6.75 15.31 -12.22
CA ASN A 168 6.53 14.02 -11.57
C ASN A 168 5.21 13.95 -10.79
N VAL A 169 4.63 15.08 -10.38
CA VAL A 169 3.30 15.13 -9.75
C VAL A 169 2.21 14.87 -10.78
N ASP A 170 2.28 15.52 -11.94
CA ASP A 170 1.29 15.31 -13.01
C ASP A 170 1.41 13.91 -13.63
N ALA A 171 2.62 13.33 -13.64
CA ALA A 171 2.85 11.97 -14.11
C ALA A 171 2.15 10.90 -13.27
N VAL A 172 1.64 11.21 -12.07
CA VAL A 172 0.85 10.26 -11.27
C VAL A 172 -0.51 9.98 -11.92
N LEU A 173 -1.03 10.90 -12.75
CA LEU A 173 -2.32 10.74 -13.44
C LEU A 173 -2.31 9.64 -14.51
N THR A 174 -1.12 9.21 -14.94
CA THR A 174 -0.96 8.22 -16.00
C THR A 174 -0.54 6.84 -15.47
N ARG A 175 -0.54 6.65 -14.15
CA ARG A 175 -0.22 5.39 -13.46
C ARG A 175 -1.43 4.48 -13.25
#